data_AF-A0A353NL23-F1
#
_entry.id   AF-A0A353NL23-F1
#
_cell.length_a   1.000
_cell.length_b   1.000
_cell.length_c   1.000
_cell.angle_alpha   90.00
_cell.angle_beta   90.00
_cell.angle_gamma   90.00
#
_symmetry.space_group_name_H-M   'P 1'
#
loop_
_entity.id
_entity.type
_entity.pdbx_description
1 polymer ?
#
loop_
_entity_poly.entity_id
_entity_poly.type
_entity_poly.pdbx_seq_one_letter_code
_entity_poly.pdbx_strand_id
1 'polypeptide(L)'
;MEEIQEQIPAETTSADLGVQVKKISYILVVTRNGHMSEPVMEYAVNVADRLQYNIIAAHINTLPFYRDGGRRSGLFASAMQESALLFREKAEARGVQVKHIGDAGKIGNVVKRLCSSEKRIEFIVIDQGIRKEEVVSQSPVPVFSVIYTEKKAGLRNKATHYKSVEKGAIRMSITSKKRHLRNCFTFGILTAAVYAAVFFNQELVMAYFTKGGIYALLPVAVVFMVSYAHGNFTSSFWSALGIEGSKSTTTKPADIRKKATDVPVVKKDVRPRAEVNV
;
A
#
# COMPACT_ATOMS: atom_id res chain seq x y z
N MET A 1 60.24 -49.04 1.67
CA MET A 1 60.43 -47.59 1.56
C MET A 1 60.82 -47.36 0.11
N GLU A 2 59.81 -47.08 -0.71
CA GLU A 2 59.66 -45.81 -1.47
C GLU A 2 60.28 -45.98 -2.86
N GLU A 3 59.68 -45.61 -3.99
CA GLU A 3 58.34 -45.09 -4.30
C GLU A 3 58.18 -45.28 -5.83
N ILE A 4 56.98 -45.64 -6.26
CA ILE A 4 56.63 -45.86 -7.67
C ILE A 4 56.34 -44.48 -8.28
N GLN A 5 57.16 -44.02 -9.23
CA GLN A 5 56.87 -42.81 -9.99
C GLN A 5 55.98 -43.15 -11.19
N GLU A 6 54.72 -42.75 -11.04
CA GLU A 6 53.62 -42.80 -11.99
C GLU A 6 53.88 -41.87 -13.20
N GLN A 7 54.05 -42.45 -14.40
CA GLN A 7 54.08 -41.72 -15.67
C GLN A 7 52.71 -41.79 -16.33
N ILE A 8 51.94 -40.71 -16.16
CA ILE A 8 50.68 -40.41 -16.85
C ILE A 8 51.00 -39.93 -18.28
N PRO A 9 50.46 -40.52 -19.35
CA PRO A 9 50.58 -39.94 -20.68
C PRO A 9 49.40 -39.00 -20.99
N ALA A 10 49.78 -37.78 -21.36
CA ALA A 10 49.24 -36.95 -22.44
C ALA A 10 47.72 -36.77 -22.55
N GLU A 11 47.31 -35.53 -22.22
CA GLU A 11 46.13 -34.82 -22.73
C GLU A 11 45.79 -35.20 -24.17
N THR A 12 44.68 -35.92 -24.34
CA THR A 12 43.99 -35.98 -25.63
C THR A 12 43.06 -34.78 -25.71
N THR A 13 43.54 -33.77 -26.41
CA THR A 13 42.75 -32.67 -26.98
C THR A 13 41.71 -33.23 -27.96
N SER A 14 40.62 -32.48 -28.14
CA SER A 14 39.59 -32.55 -29.21
C SER A 14 38.34 -33.40 -28.96
N ALA A 15 37.31 -32.74 -28.43
CA ALA A 15 35.94 -32.80 -28.95
C ALA A 15 35.13 -31.60 -28.40
N ASP A 16 35.46 -30.40 -28.90
CA ASP A 16 34.65 -29.19 -28.72
C ASP A 16 33.38 -29.31 -29.60
N LEU A 17 32.46 -30.16 -29.14
CA LEU A 17 31.06 -30.06 -29.55
C LEU A 17 30.56 -28.76 -28.92
N GLY A 18 30.34 -27.75 -29.76
CA GLY A 18 29.82 -26.44 -29.39
C GLY A 18 28.46 -26.51 -28.69
N VAL A 19 28.47 -26.88 -27.41
CA VAL A 19 27.38 -26.67 -26.48
C VAL A 19 27.39 -25.17 -26.20
N GLN A 20 26.67 -24.43 -27.03
CA GLN A 20 26.17 -23.10 -26.70
C GLN A 20 25.53 -23.21 -25.31
N VAL A 21 26.25 -22.81 -24.27
CA VAL A 21 25.75 -22.83 -22.89
C VAL A 21 24.55 -21.89 -22.87
N LYS A 22 23.34 -22.46 -22.99
CA LYS A 22 22.09 -21.73 -23.02
C LYS A 22 22.07 -20.84 -21.77
N LYS A 23 22.10 -19.54 -22.01
CA LYS A 23 22.19 -18.51 -20.97
C LYS A 23 20.95 -18.58 -20.09
N ILE A 24 21.10 -19.21 -18.92
CA ILE A 24 20.04 -19.35 -17.92
C ILE A 24 19.66 -17.97 -17.43
N SER A 25 18.38 -17.62 -17.61
CA SER A 25 17.79 -16.35 -17.20
C SER A 25 16.80 -16.61 -16.07
N TYR A 26 16.69 -15.65 -15.15
CA TYR A 26 15.88 -15.81 -13.94
C TYR A 26 14.71 -14.84 -13.91
N ILE A 27 13.58 -15.31 -13.37
CA ILE A 27 12.45 -14.49 -12.97
C ILE A 27 12.47 -14.37 -11.45
N LEU A 28 12.42 -13.14 -10.94
CA LEU A 28 12.37 -12.91 -9.50
C LEU A 28 10.92 -12.74 -9.06
N VAL A 29 10.43 -13.65 -8.22
CA VAL A 29 9.09 -13.56 -7.62
C VAL A 29 9.24 -13.10 -6.19
N VAL A 30 8.59 -11.99 -5.83
CA VAL A 30 8.75 -11.35 -4.52
C VAL A 30 7.43 -11.41 -3.75
N THR A 31 7.49 -11.95 -2.54
CA THR A 31 6.39 -11.90 -1.57
C THR A 31 6.84 -11.31 -0.23
N ARG A 32 5.90 -10.66 0.47
CA ARG A 32 6.11 -10.00 1.76
C ARG A 32 5.89 -10.94 2.95
N ASN A 33 5.22 -12.06 2.73
CA ASN A 33 4.88 -13.01 3.77
C ASN A 33 5.72 -14.28 3.60
N GLY A 34 5.80 -15.10 4.66
CA GLY A 34 6.41 -16.42 4.53
C GLY A 34 5.66 -17.29 3.50
N HIS A 35 4.37 -17.01 3.30
CA HIS A 35 3.53 -17.72 2.35
C HIS A 35 3.37 -16.95 1.03
N MET A 36 3.58 -17.63 -0.11
CA MET A 36 3.28 -17.13 -1.44
C MET A 36 1.88 -17.59 -1.88
N SER A 37 1.08 -16.69 -2.44
CA SER A 37 -0.27 -17.04 -2.88
C SER A 37 -0.25 -18.00 -4.07
N GLU A 38 -1.24 -18.90 -4.11
CA GLU A 38 -1.35 -19.91 -5.16
C GLU A 38 -1.41 -19.35 -6.58
N PRO A 39 -2.19 -18.27 -6.84
CA PRO A 39 -2.25 -17.69 -8.18
C PRO A 39 -0.93 -17.07 -8.63
N VAL A 40 -0.12 -16.55 -7.69
CA VAL A 40 1.22 -16.00 -8.00
C VAL A 40 2.19 -17.11 -8.36
N MET A 41 2.17 -18.21 -7.61
CA MET A 41 2.97 -19.40 -7.94
C MET A 41 2.60 -19.92 -9.32
N GLU A 42 1.31 -20.12 -9.60
CA GLU A 42 0.84 -20.62 -10.90
C GLU A 42 1.20 -19.67 -12.04
N TYR A 43 1.01 -18.37 -11.86
CA TYR A 43 1.42 -17.37 -12.84
C TYR A 43 2.93 -17.43 -13.11
N ALA A 44 3.75 -17.49 -12.06
CA ALA A 44 5.20 -17.56 -12.19
C ALA A 44 5.66 -18.84 -12.91
N VAL A 45 5.11 -20.01 -12.56
CA VAL A 45 5.43 -21.28 -13.24
C VAL A 45 5.03 -21.22 -14.71
N ASN A 46 3.82 -20.75 -15.03
CA ASN A 46 3.34 -20.69 -16.41
C ASN A 46 4.20 -19.76 -17.29
N VAL A 47 4.66 -18.64 -16.73
CA VAL A 47 5.54 -17.71 -17.44
C VAL A 47 6.94 -18.30 -17.59
N ALA A 48 7.48 -18.93 -16.54
CA ALA A 48 8.79 -19.56 -16.56
C ALA A 48 8.87 -20.73 -17.54
N ASP A 49 7.84 -21.58 -17.61
CA ASP A 49 7.74 -22.70 -18.55
C ASP A 49 7.76 -22.19 -20.01
N ARG A 50 6.94 -21.19 -20.32
CA ARG A 50 6.86 -20.61 -21.67
C ARG A 50 8.15 -19.93 -22.11
N LEU A 51 8.84 -19.26 -21.19
CA LEU A 51 10.08 -18.53 -21.48
C LEU A 51 11.34 -19.39 -21.29
N GLN A 52 11.19 -20.59 -20.73
CA GLN A 52 12.30 -21.49 -20.38
C GLN A 52 13.28 -20.82 -19.40
N TYR A 53 12.73 -20.12 -18.40
CA TYR A 53 13.48 -19.41 -17.37
C TYR A 53 13.42 -20.15 -16.04
N ASN A 54 14.44 -19.92 -15.20
CA ASN A 54 14.43 -20.39 -13.82
C ASN A 54 13.75 -19.36 -12.91
N ILE A 55 13.23 -19.80 -11.78
CA ILE A 55 12.54 -18.93 -10.84
C ILE A 55 13.39 -18.73 -9.58
N ILE A 56 13.49 -17.49 -9.13
CA ILE A 56 13.98 -17.14 -7.80
C ILE A 56 12.80 -16.64 -6.99
N ALA A 57 12.38 -17.39 -5.98
CA ALA A 57 11.32 -17.03 -5.06
C ALA A 57 11.92 -16.33 -3.83
N ALA A 58 11.73 -15.02 -3.72
CA ALA A 58 12.21 -14.20 -2.62
C ALA A 58 11.09 -13.94 -1.60
N HIS A 59 11.26 -14.46 -0.39
CA HIS A 59 10.39 -14.23 0.75
C HIS A 59 11.00 -13.16 1.65
N ILE A 60 10.36 -11.99 1.73
CA ILE A 60 10.91 -10.83 2.43
C ILE A 60 10.20 -10.61 3.76
N ASN A 61 10.91 -10.82 4.86
CA ASN A 61 10.42 -10.46 6.18
C ASN A 61 10.54 -8.94 6.40
N THR A 62 9.42 -8.25 6.27
CA THR A 62 9.31 -6.80 6.53
C THR A 62 8.92 -6.46 7.96
N LEU A 63 8.74 -7.45 8.84
CA LEU A 63 8.36 -7.20 10.22
C LEU A 63 9.50 -6.48 10.95
N PRO A 64 9.21 -5.40 11.70
CA PRO A 64 10.24 -4.75 12.49
C PRO A 64 10.73 -5.70 13.58
N PHE A 65 12.01 -5.54 13.93
CA PHE A 65 12.68 -6.37 14.93
C PHE A 65 12.13 -6.04 16.32
N TYR A 66 11.15 -6.81 16.78
CA TYR A 66 10.61 -6.73 18.14
C TYR A 66 11.41 -7.63 19.09
N ARG A 67 11.45 -7.30 20.39
CA ARG A 67 11.98 -8.16 21.48
C ARG A 67 11.08 -9.38 21.76
N ASP A 68 10.59 -10.04 20.70
CA ASP A 68 9.68 -11.19 20.77
C ASP A 68 10.46 -12.53 20.81
N GLY A 69 11.78 -12.49 21.07
CA GLY A 69 12.64 -13.68 21.11
C GLY A 69 12.67 -14.47 19.79
N GLY A 70 12.40 -13.82 18.66
CA GLY A 70 12.43 -14.47 17.34
C GLY A 70 11.22 -15.34 17.00
N ARG A 71 10.18 -15.42 17.83
CA ARG A 71 8.98 -16.25 17.56
C ARG A 71 8.35 -15.98 16.19
N ARG A 72 8.22 -14.70 15.82
CA ARG A 72 7.66 -14.31 14.51
C ARG A 72 8.58 -14.69 13.34
N SER A 73 9.89 -14.60 13.53
CA SER A 73 10.88 -15.02 12.54
C SER A 73 10.85 -16.54 12.35
N GLY A 74 10.64 -17.30 13.44
CA GLY A 74 10.43 -18.75 13.38
C GLY A 74 9.17 -19.12 12.59
N LEU A 75 8.02 -18.51 12.91
CA LEU A 75 6.78 -18.72 12.16
C LEU A 75 6.92 -18.35 10.67
N PHE A 76 7.66 -17.27 10.38
CA PHE A 76 7.98 -16.89 9.00
C PHE A 76 8.82 -17.96 8.29
N ALA A 77 9.85 -18.50 8.96
CA ALA A 77 10.68 -19.56 8.40
C ALA A 77 9.89 -20.85 8.14
N SER A 78 9.01 -21.25 9.07
CA SER A 78 8.12 -22.40 8.89
C SER A 78 7.17 -22.18 7.70
N ALA A 79 6.50 -21.03 7.63
CA ALA A 79 5.60 -20.70 6.52
C ALA A 79 6.35 -20.62 5.16
N MET A 80 7.60 -20.14 5.17
CA MET A 80 8.47 -20.13 3.98
C MET A 80 8.79 -21.54 3.52
N GLN A 81 9.12 -22.46 4.43
CA GLN A 81 9.40 -23.84 4.09
C GLN A 81 8.17 -24.54 3.50
N GLU A 82 6.99 -24.37 4.12
CA GLU A 82 5.73 -24.89 3.59
C GLU A 82 5.45 -24.36 2.19
N SER A 83 5.53 -23.04 2.00
CA SER A 83 5.32 -22.41 0.69
C SER A 83 6.36 -22.85 -0.34
N ALA A 84 7.60 -23.11 0.08
CA ALA A 84 8.67 -23.55 -0.80
C ALA A 84 8.44 -24.98 -1.32
N LEU A 85 7.97 -25.87 -0.45
CA LEU A 85 7.60 -27.24 -0.85
C LEU A 85 6.48 -27.22 -1.89
N LEU A 86 5.41 -26.46 -1.63
CA LEU A 86 4.29 -26.34 -2.57
C LEU A 86 4.71 -25.74 -3.91
N PHE A 87 5.55 -24.70 -3.89
CA PHE A 87 6.00 -24.07 -5.13
C PHE A 87 6.92 -25.01 -5.93
N ARG A 88 7.81 -25.72 -5.24
CA ARG A 88 8.72 -26.69 -5.85
C ARG A 88 7.95 -27.82 -6.52
N GLU A 89 6.96 -28.41 -5.84
CA GLU A 89 6.11 -29.47 -6.40
C GLU A 89 5.41 -29.00 -7.70
N LYS A 90 4.85 -27.78 -7.68
CA LYS A 90 4.19 -27.19 -8.85
C LYS A 90 5.15 -26.91 -10.01
N ALA A 91 6.37 -26.51 -9.70
CA ALA A 91 7.37 -26.20 -10.72
C ALA A 91 8.00 -27.47 -11.31
N GLU A 92 8.24 -28.50 -10.49
CA GLU A 92 8.72 -29.81 -10.94
C GLU A 92 7.72 -30.48 -11.87
N ALA A 93 6.41 -30.34 -11.60
CA ALA A 93 5.36 -30.81 -12.51
C ALA A 93 5.41 -30.18 -13.92
N ARG A 94 6.11 -29.04 -14.07
CA ARG A 94 6.31 -28.32 -15.34
C ARG A 94 7.77 -28.30 -15.80
N GLY A 95 8.68 -29.00 -15.12
CA GLY A 95 10.11 -29.02 -15.46
C GLY A 95 10.87 -27.71 -15.20
N VAL A 96 10.34 -26.82 -14.34
CA VAL A 96 10.95 -25.52 -14.02
C VAL A 96 11.75 -25.61 -12.73
N GLN A 97 12.98 -25.08 -12.71
CA GLN A 97 13.80 -25.01 -11.49
C GLN A 97 13.47 -23.78 -10.66
N VAL A 98 13.27 -23.97 -9.35
CA VAL A 98 12.96 -22.90 -8.39
C VAL A 98 14.02 -22.84 -7.29
N LYS A 99 14.57 -21.65 -7.06
CA LYS A 99 15.46 -21.32 -5.94
C LYS A 99 14.71 -20.45 -4.94
N HIS A 100 14.67 -20.86 -3.67
CA HIS A 100 14.04 -20.07 -2.61
C HIS A 100 15.08 -19.29 -1.83
N ILE A 101 14.80 -18.01 -1.56
CA ILE A 101 15.65 -17.12 -0.77
C ILE A 101 14.78 -16.41 0.26
N GLY A 102 15.14 -16.55 1.54
CA GLY A 102 14.57 -15.77 2.64
C GLY A 102 15.47 -14.59 2.97
N ASP A 103 14.92 -13.38 2.98
CA ASP A 103 15.67 -12.17 3.33
C ASP A 103 14.83 -11.26 4.23
N ALA A 104 15.46 -10.35 4.95
CA ALA A 104 14.81 -9.44 5.88
C ALA A 104 15.12 -7.98 5.54
N GLY A 105 14.11 -7.12 5.73
CA GLY A 105 14.26 -5.67 5.60
C GLY A 105 13.22 -5.02 4.69
N LYS A 106 13.56 -3.83 4.20
CA LYS A 106 12.71 -3.06 3.27
C LYS A 106 12.75 -3.68 1.89
N ILE A 107 11.58 -3.85 1.27
CA ILE A 107 11.42 -4.56 -0.01
C ILE A 107 12.31 -3.96 -1.10
N GLY A 108 12.29 -2.63 -1.27
CA GLY A 108 13.11 -1.98 -2.30
C GLY A 108 14.62 -2.25 -2.14
N ASN A 109 15.13 -2.25 -0.91
CA ASN A 109 16.56 -2.50 -0.64
C ASN A 109 16.93 -3.97 -0.88
N VAL A 110 16.06 -4.89 -0.47
CA VAL A 110 16.24 -6.33 -0.68
C VAL A 110 16.23 -6.64 -2.17
N VAL A 111 15.27 -6.10 -2.92
CA VAL A 111 15.19 -6.27 -4.38
C VAL A 111 16.45 -5.74 -5.06
N LYS A 112 16.92 -4.53 -4.70
CA LYS A 112 18.16 -3.97 -5.23
C LYS A 112 19.36 -4.87 -4.96
N ARG A 113 19.47 -5.42 -3.74
CA ARG A 113 20.52 -6.36 -3.35
C ARG A 113 20.44 -7.66 -4.15
N LEU A 114 19.25 -8.25 -4.27
CA LEU A 114 19.03 -9.49 -5.02
C LEU A 114 19.32 -9.31 -6.51
N CYS A 115 18.89 -8.21 -7.12
CA CYS A 115 19.20 -7.89 -8.52
C CYS A 115 20.70 -7.66 -8.77
N SER A 116 21.43 -7.18 -7.75
CA SER A 116 22.88 -6.98 -7.86
C SER A 116 23.67 -8.27 -7.60
N SER A 117 23.16 -9.12 -6.71
CA SER A 117 23.74 -10.41 -6.33
C SER A 117 23.59 -11.45 -7.43
N GLU A 118 22.37 -11.58 -7.96
CA GLU A 118 22.02 -12.57 -8.97
C GLU A 118 22.05 -11.89 -10.34
N LYS A 119 23.13 -12.13 -11.08
CA LYS A 119 23.28 -11.58 -12.44
C LYS A 119 22.29 -12.30 -13.35
N ARG A 120 21.49 -11.54 -14.12
CA ARG A 120 20.51 -11.98 -15.15
C ARG A 120 19.08 -12.27 -14.65
N ILE A 121 18.53 -11.33 -13.89
CA ILE A 121 17.07 -11.26 -13.68
C ILE A 121 16.47 -10.47 -14.84
N GLU A 122 15.50 -11.04 -15.55
CA GLU A 122 14.85 -10.36 -16.70
C GLU A 122 13.74 -9.43 -16.25
N PHE A 123 12.94 -9.87 -15.27
CA PHE A 123 11.87 -9.09 -14.68
C PHE A 123 11.47 -9.60 -13.31
N ILE A 124 10.70 -8.78 -12.60
CA ILE A 124 10.23 -9.05 -11.25
C ILE A 124 8.71 -9.22 -11.27
N VAL A 125 8.23 -10.26 -10.61
CA VAL A 125 6.81 -10.49 -10.34
C VAL A 125 6.55 -10.20 -8.86
N ILE A 126 5.59 -9.32 -8.57
CA ILE A 126 5.23 -8.95 -7.20
C ILE A 126 3.85 -9.48 -6.83
N ASP A 127 3.75 -9.95 -5.59
CA ASP A 127 2.51 -10.41 -4.96
C ASP A 127 1.58 -9.24 -4.57
N GLN A 128 0.29 -9.54 -4.40
CA GLN A 128 -0.70 -8.57 -3.93
C GLN A 128 -0.40 -8.15 -2.49
N GLY A 129 0.07 -6.92 -2.31
CA GLY A 129 0.44 -6.38 -1.00
C GLY A 129 1.79 -5.67 -1.01
N ILE A 130 2.55 -5.79 -2.09
CA ILE A 130 3.74 -5.01 -2.35
C ILE A 130 3.37 -3.80 -3.21
N ARG A 131 3.84 -2.61 -2.81
CA ARG A 131 3.66 -1.39 -3.59
C ARG A 131 4.58 -1.41 -4.80
N LYS A 132 4.01 -1.35 -6.00
CA LYS A 132 4.78 -1.38 -7.27
C LYS A 132 5.80 -0.25 -7.33
N GLU A 133 5.46 0.94 -6.84
CA GLU A 133 6.30 2.14 -6.89
C GLU A 133 7.58 1.98 -6.06
N GLU A 134 7.48 1.28 -4.91
CA GLU A 134 8.62 1.02 -4.03
C GLU A 134 9.65 0.10 -4.70
N VAL A 135 9.18 -0.85 -5.50
CA VAL A 135 10.05 -1.80 -6.22
C VAL A 135 10.59 -1.18 -7.50
N VAL A 136 9.74 -0.49 -8.27
CA VAL A 136 10.13 0.15 -9.55
C VAL A 136 11.19 1.23 -9.33
N SER A 137 11.09 2.01 -8.24
CA SER A 137 12.08 3.07 -7.95
C SER A 137 13.48 2.55 -7.61
N GLN A 138 13.62 1.28 -7.22
CA GLN A 138 14.90 0.68 -6.80
C GLN A 138 15.36 -0.46 -7.72
N SER A 139 14.51 -0.89 -8.64
CA SER A 139 14.77 -2.01 -9.55
C SER A 139 15.29 -1.52 -10.89
N PRO A 140 16.37 -2.11 -11.43
CA PRO A 140 16.82 -1.85 -12.79
C PRO A 140 15.98 -2.58 -13.87
N VAL A 141 15.14 -3.53 -13.45
CA VAL A 141 14.38 -4.44 -14.32
C VAL A 141 12.86 -4.18 -14.22
N PRO A 142 12.08 -4.49 -15.27
CA PRO A 142 10.63 -4.28 -15.27
C PRO A 142 9.92 -5.08 -14.17
N VAL A 143 8.86 -4.49 -13.62
CA VAL A 143 8.10 -5.04 -12.47
C VAL A 143 6.64 -5.25 -12.86
N PHE A 144 6.16 -6.47 -12.68
CA PHE A 144 4.81 -6.92 -12.96
C PHE A 144 4.09 -7.29 -11.67
N SER A 145 2.91 -6.74 -11.45
CA SER A 145 2.04 -7.11 -10.32
C SER A 145 1.01 -8.12 -10.77
N VAL A 146 0.93 -9.25 -10.08
CA VAL A 146 -0.16 -10.20 -10.30
C VAL A 146 -1.35 -9.74 -9.48
N ILE A 147 -2.48 -9.51 -10.14
CA ILE A 147 -3.72 -9.16 -9.47
C ILE A 147 -4.63 -10.39 -9.53
N TYR A 148 -4.88 -11.01 -8.38
CA TYR A 148 -5.83 -12.10 -8.22
C TYR A 148 -6.91 -11.71 -7.21
N THR A 149 -8.11 -12.27 -7.35
CA THR A 149 -9.16 -12.06 -6.35
C THR A 149 -9.13 -13.27 -5.41
N GLU A 150 -8.68 -13.08 -4.17
CA GLU A 150 -8.80 -14.14 -3.17
C GLU A 150 -10.28 -14.50 -2.99
N LYS A 151 -10.66 -15.76 -3.25
CA LYS A 151 -12.02 -16.29 -3.00
C LYS A 151 -12.31 -16.48 -1.49
N LYS A 152 -11.69 -15.70 -0.60
CA LYS A 152 -11.89 -15.84 0.85
C LYS A 152 -12.97 -14.89 1.36
N ALA A 153 -14.00 -15.51 1.91
CA ALA A 153 -15.14 -14.93 2.60
C ALA A 153 -14.77 -13.82 3.59
N GLY A 154 -15.52 -12.72 3.54
CA GLY A 154 -15.99 -12.02 4.74
C GLY A 154 -15.01 -11.29 5.67
N LEU A 155 -13.68 -11.29 5.44
CA LEU A 155 -12.76 -10.56 6.32
C LEU A 155 -12.18 -9.30 5.68
N ARG A 156 -12.67 -8.17 6.21
CA ARG A 156 -12.12 -6.82 6.05
C ARG A 156 -10.66 -6.79 6.52
N ASN A 157 -9.72 -7.00 5.62
CA ASN A 157 -8.36 -6.54 5.83
C ASN A 157 -8.26 -5.08 5.41
N LYS A 158 -7.96 -4.22 6.40
CA LYS A 158 -7.54 -2.83 6.22
C LYS A 158 -6.26 -2.80 5.38
N ALA A 159 -6.41 -2.75 4.06
CA ALA A 159 -5.32 -2.38 3.18
C ALA A 159 -5.22 -0.84 3.15
N THR A 160 -4.14 -0.36 3.75
CA THR A 160 -3.31 0.74 3.25
C THR A 160 -3.98 1.71 2.27
N HIS A 161 -4.21 2.92 2.78
CA HIS A 161 -4.68 4.10 2.06
C HIS A 161 -3.70 4.46 0.92
N TYR A 162 -3.88 3.88 -0.26
CA TYR A 162 -3.29 4.38 -1.50
C TYR A 162 -4.23 5.46 -2.04
N LYS A 163 -3.74 6.70 -2.20
CA LYS A 163 -4.47 7.75 -2.92
C LYS A 163 -4.50 7.34 -4.40
N SER A 164 -5.53 6.63 -4.83
CA SER A 164 -5.85 6.52 -6.24
C SER A 164 -6.42 7.85 -6.70
N VAL A 165 -5.65 8.56 -7.50
CA VAL A 165 -6.16 9.62 -8.36
C VAL A 165 -7.02 8.96 -9.42
N GLU A 166 -8.34 9.01 -9.26
CA GLU A 166 -9.34 8.89 -10.34
C GLU A 166 -10.72 9.23 -9.75
N LYS A 167 -11.21 10.46 -9.94
CA LYS A 167 -12.18 10.82 -10.98
C LYS A 167 -13.33 9.82 -11.10
N GLY A 168 -14.47 10.21 -10.53
CA GLY A 168 -15.79 9.97 -11.13
C GLY A 168 -16.28 8.53 -11.19
N ALA A 169 -16.52 7.90 -10.03
CA ALA A 169 -17.50 6.81 -9.98
C ALA A 169 -18.19 6.79 -8.61
N ILE A 170 -19.46 7.18 -8.62
CA ILE A 170 -20.38 7.13 -7.49
C ILE A 170 -20.58 5.65 -7.12
N ARG A 171 -19.79 5.14 -6.17
CA ARG A 171 -20.08 3.89 -5.47
C ARG A 171 -19.90 4.10 -3.97
N MET A 172 -20.98 4.52 -3.31
CA MET A 172 -21.04 4.44 -1.85
C MET A 172 -21.13 2.98 -1.43
N SER A 173 -20.18 2.53 -0.61
CA SER A 173 -20.34 1.31 0.16
C SER A 173 -21.39 1.54 1.25
N ILE A 174 -22.44 0.74 1.19
CA ILE A 174 -23.61 0.72 2.08
C ILE A 174 -23.22 0.61 3.57
N THR A 175 -22.00 0.14 3.85
CA THR A 175 -21.42 -0.01 5.19
C THR A 175 -21.02 1.33 5.85
N SER A 176 -20.77 2.38 5.07
CA SER A 176 -20.43 3.72 5.59
C SER A 176 -21.65 4.41 6.24
N LYS A 177 -22.84 4.21 5.68
CA LYS A 177 -24.10 4.82 6.17
C LYS A 177 -24.36 4.49 7.64
N LYS A 178 -24.09 3.25 8.09
CA LYS A 178 -24.32 2.82 9.48
C LYS A 178 -23.42 3.54 10.49
N ARG A 179 -22.20 3.92 10.11
CA ARG A 179 -21.28 4.65 11.00
C ARG A 179 -21.69 6.11 11.16
N HIS A 180 -22.06 6.76 10.06
CA HIS A 180 -22.52 8.16 10.09
C HIS A 180 -23.88 8.29 10.77
N LEU A 181 -24.79 7.34 10.53
CA LEU A 181 -26.11 7.29 11.20
C LEU A 181 -25.98 7.08 12.72
N ARG A 182 -25.07 6.20 13.16
CA ARG A 182 -24.81 5.99 14.59
C ARG A 182 -24.31 7.26 15.27
N ASN A 183 -23.37 7.95 14.64
CA ASN A 183 -22.85 9.21 15.18
C ASN A 183 -23.94 10.30 15.20
N CYS A 184 -24.79 10.38 14.18
CA CYS A 184 -25.94 11.29 14.16
C CYS A 184 -26.92 11.02 15.31
N PHE A 185 -27.21 9.73 15.58
CA PHE A 185 -28.11 9.35 16.66
C PHE A 185 -27.51 9.64 18.04
N THR A 186 -26.20 9.43 18.24
CA THR A 186 -25.54 9.77 19.51
C THR A 186 -25.51 11.27 19.76
N PHE A 187 -25.25 12.09 18.74
CA PHE A 187 -25.28 13.55 18.90
C PHE A 187 -26.72 14.07 19.03
N GLY A 188 -27.69 13.44 18.37
CA GLY A 188 -29.11 13.74 18.54
C GLY A 188 -29.61 13.46 19.96
N ILE A 189 -29.32 12.28 20.50
CA ILE A 189 -29.64 11.91 21.89
C ILE A 189 -28.93 12.84 22.87
N LEU A 190 -27.64 13.14 22.65
CA LEU A 190 -26.88 14.03 23.53
C LEU A 190 -27.48 15.44 23.56
N THR A 191 -27.87 15.98 22.41
CA THR A 191 -28.49 17.31 22.32
C THR A 191 -29.87 17.32 22.96
N ALA A 192 -30.68 16.27 22.74
CA ALA A 192 -31.99 16.11 23.37
C ALA A 192 -31.87 15.98 24.90
N ALA A 193 -30.86 15.26 25.40
CA ALA A 193 -30.60 15.12 26.82
C ALA A 193 -30.16 16.45 27.47
N VAL A 194 -29.32 17.24 26.80
CA VAL A 194 -28.95 18.58 27.28
C VAL A 194 -30.18 19.49 27.33
N TYR A 195 -31.04 19.45 26.31
CA TYR A 195 -32.27 20.25 26.28
C TYR A 195 -33.22 19.82 27.41
N ALA A 196 -33.45 18.51 27.58
CA ALA A 196 -34.28 17.98 28.66
C ALA A 196 -33.73 18.35 30.04
N ALA A 197 -32.42 18.27 30.25
CA ALA A 197 -31.79 18.64 31.51
C ALA A 197 -32.01 20.12 31.86
N VAL A 198 -31.97 21.02 30.87
CA VAL A 198 -32.27 22.45 31.08
C VAL A 198 -33.75 22.66 31.43
N PHE A 199 -34.67 21.93 30.77
CA PHE A 199 -36.11 22.07 31.00
C PHE A 199 -36.59 21.43 32.31
N PHE A 200 -36.01 20.30 32.76
CA PHE A 200 -36.37 19.68 34.04
C PHE A 200 -35.79 20.40 35.25
N ASN A 201 -34.68 21.12 35.08
CA ASN A 201 -34.01 21.85 36.16
C ASN A 201 -34.26 23.36 36.10
N GLN A 202 -35.39 23.80 35.53
CA GLN A 202 -35.71 25.21 35.33
C GLN A 202 -35.60 26.05 36.62
N GLU A 203 -36.06 25.53 37.76
CA GLU A 203 -35.95 26.23 39.05
C GLU A 203 -34.49 26.42 39.50
N LEU A 204 -33.64 25.40 39.30
CA LEU A 204 -32.21 25.49 39.61
C LEU A 204 -31.48 26.42 38.64
N VAL A 205 -31.80 26.33 37.35
CA VAL A 205 -31.21 27.19 36.32
C VAL A 205 -31.54 28.65 36.58
N MET A 206 -32.80 28.98 36.89
CA MET A 206 -33.20 30.34 37.25
C MET A 206 -32.53 30.78 38.55
N ALA A 207 -32.47 29.94 39.58
CA ALA A 207 -31.83 30.26 40.86
C ALA A 207 -30.31 30.48 40.73
N TYR A 208 -29.61 29.78 39.83
CA TYR A 208 -28.18 29.99 39.59
C TYR A 208 -27.91 31.14 38.60
N PHE A 209 -28.77 31.35 37.60
CA PHE A 209 -28.61 32.43 36.62
C PHE A 209 -28.93 33.81 37.20
N THR A 210 -29.80 33.90 38.22
CA THR A 210 -30.13 35.18 38.89
C THR A 210 -29.23 35.52 40.06
N LYS A 211 -28.41 34.58 40.57
CA LYS A 211 -27.51 34.80 41.72
C LYS A 211 -26.34 35.75 41.46
N GLY A 212 -26.09 36.12 40.20
CA GLY A 212 -25.00 37.04 39.83
C GLY A 212 -23.59 36.49 40.11
N GLY A 213 -22.55 37.27 39.79
CA GLY A 213 -21.15 36.85 39.96
C GLY A 213 -20.68 35.81 38.93
N ILE A 214 -19.90 34.82 39.35
CA ILE A 214 -19.33 33.81 38.44
C ILE A 214 -20.41 32.93 37.78
N TYR A 215 -21.59 32.84 38.39
CA TYR A 215 -22.74 32.10 37.87
C TYR A 215 -23.37 32.77 36.64
N ALA A 216 -23.09 34.05 36.38
CA ALA A 216 -23.49 34.72 35.13
C ALA A 216 -22.76 34.20 33.88
N LEU A 217 -21.70 33.39 34.06
CA LEU A 217 -21.02 32.70 32.95
C LEU A 217 -21.73 31.40 32.54
N LEU A 218 -22.59 30.84 33.39
CA LEU A 218 -23.29 29.60 33.07
C LEU A 218 -24.23 29.71 31.85
N PRO A 219 -25.05 30.77 31.67
CA PRO A 219 -25.86 30.94 30.47
C PRO A 219 -25.01 30.96 29.20
N VAL A 220 -23.87 31.65 29.27
CA VAL A 220 -22.91 31.75 28.16
C VAL A 220 -22.34 30.37 27.83
N ALA A 221 -21.91 29.61 28.84
CA ALA A 221 -21.39 28.25 28.68
C ALA A 221 -22.44 27.29 28.08
N VAL A 222 -23.70 27.38 28.51
CA VAL A 222 -24.80 26.56 27.98
C VAL A 222 -25.05 26.88 26.49
N VAL A 223 -25.07 28.16 26.11
CA VAL A 223 -25.23 28.56 24.70
C VAL A 223 -24.07 28.04 23.84
N PHE A 224 -22.84 28.09 24.32
CA PHE A 224 -21.69 27.52 23.61
C PHE A 224 -21.76 26.00 23.49
N MET A 225 -22.18 25.30 24.55
CA MET A 225 -22.31 23.85 24.55
C MET A 225 -23.40 23.39 23.57
N VAL A 226 -24.55 24.09 23.55
CA VAL A 226 -25.63 23.85 22.58
C VAL A 226 -25.17 24.15 21.16
N SER A 227 -24.45 25.24 20.93
CA SER A 227 -23.90 25.60 19.61
C SER A 227 -22.92 24.53 19.09
N TYR A 228 -22.05 24.01 19.96
CA TYR A 228 -21.12 22.95 19.63
C TYR A 228 -21.84 21.62 19.32
N ALA A 229 -22.82 21.24 20.14
CA ALA A 229 -23.61 20.03 19.92
C ALA A 229 -24.43 20.12 18.62
N HIS A 230 -25.09 21.26 18.38
CA HIS A 230 -25.91 21.50 17.20
C HIS A 230 -25.08 21.57 15.90
N GLY A 231 -23.88 22.16 15.92
CA GLY A 231 -22.98 22.18 14.76
C GLY A 231 -22.46 20.78 14.40
N ASN A 232 -22.09 19.97 15.40
CA ASN A 232 -21.68 18.59 15.19
C ASN A 232 -22.83 17.69 14.74
N PHE A 233 -24.05 17.93 15.23
CA PHE A 233 -25.26 17.28 14.75
C PHE A 233 -25.54 17.62 13.29
N THR A 234 -25.52 18.91 12.94
CA THR A 234 -25.83 19.39 11.58
C THR A 234 -24.88 18.80 10.54
N SER A 235 -23.57 18.79 10.81
CA SER A 235 -22.61 18.15 9.91
C SER A 235 -22.86 16.65 9.73
N SER A 236 -23.21 15.94 10.81
CA SER A 236 -23.55 14.52 10.76
C SER A 236 -24.89 14.24 10.06
N PHE A 237 -25.85 15.16 10.17
CA PHE A 237 -27.18 15.09 9.56
C PHE A 237 -27.11 15.27 8.04
N TRP A 238 -26.41 16.30 7.55
CA TRP A 238 -26.19 16.51 6.11
C TRP A 238 -25.39 15.37 5.47
N SER A 239 -24.34 14.87 6.15
CA SER A 239 -23.60 13.68 5.69
C SER A 239 -24.47 12.41 5.69
N ALA A 240 -25.46 12.29 6.59
CA ALA A 240 -26.39 11.15 6.60
C ALA A 240 -27.42 11.21 5.46
N LEU A 241 -27.85 12.42 5.08
CA LEU A 241 -28.74 12.66 3.92
C LEU A 241 -28.03 12.53 2.56
N GLY A 242 -26.70 12.41 2.56
CA GLY A 242 -25.89 12.21 1.34
C GLY A 242 -25.69 13.47 0.51
N ILE A 243 -26.11 14.63 1.02
CA ILE A 243 -25.81 15.94 0.43
C ILE A 243 -24.53 16.43 1.10
N GLU A 244 -23.39 15.88 0.66
CA GLU A 244 -22.10 16.42 1.03
C GLU A 244 -21.73 17.48 -0.01
N GLY A 245 -21.75 18.75 0.40
CA GLY A 245 -21.26 19.85 -0.41
C GLY A 245 -19.81 19.57 -0.84
N SER A 246 -19.56 19.68 -2.15
CA SER A 246 -18.23 19.65 -2.75
C SER A 246 -17.27 20.49 -1.92
N LYS A 247 -16.30 19.85 -1.26
CA LYS A 247 -15.23 20.57 -0.55
C LYS A 247 -14.32 21.21 -1.60
N SER A 248 -14.64 22.44 -2.00
CA SER A 248 -13.64 23.36 -2.53
C SER A 248 -12.64 23.62 -1.40
N THR A 249 -11.46 23.02 -1.55
CA THR A 249 -10.16 23.54 -1.12
C THR A 249 -10.19 24.84 -0.31
N THR A 250 -10.10 24.71 1.01
CA THR A 250 -9.46 25.74 1.86
C THR A 250 -8.32 25.07 2.62
N THR A 251 -7.33 24.61 1.86
CA THR A 251 -5.98 24.38 2.40
C THR A 251 -5.28 25.73 2.37
N LYS A 252 -4.95 26.29 3.54
CA LYS A 252 -4.12 27.49 3.69
C LYS A 252 -2.87 27.40 2.79
N PRO A 253 -2.63 28.33 1.85
CA PRO A 253 -1.39 28.43 1.11
C PRO A 253 -0.42 29.34 1.89
N ALA A 254 0.40 28.77 2.76
CA ALA A 254 1.46 29.53 3.45
C ALA A 254 2.88 29.22 2.91
N ASP A 255 3.08 28.14 2.14
CA ASP A 255 4.43 27.68 1.78
C ASP A 255 4.82 27.81 0.29
N ILE A 256 3.94 28.31 -0.59
CA ILE A 256 4.24 28.43 -2.03
C ILE A 256 4.77 29.84 -2.39
N ARG A 257 4.63 30.84 -1.52
CA ARG A 257 4.96 32.25 -1.86
C ARG A 257 6.47 32.58 -1.88
N LYS A 258 7.38 31.66 -1.55
CA LYS A 258 8.83 31.94 -1.53
C LYS A 258 9.62 31.49 -2.76
N LYS A 259 8.98 30.93 -3.81
CA LYS A 259 9.74 30.38 -4.96
C LYS A 259 9.26 30.83 -6.36
N ALA A 260 8.56 31.96 -6.45
CA ALA A 260 8.00 32.46 -7.71
C ALA A 260 8.31 33.95 -7.97
N THR A 261 9.51 34.39 -7.63
CA THR A 261 10.04 35.69 -8.06
C THR A 261 11.35 35.42 -8.78
N ASP A 262 11.28 35.18 -10.09
CA ASP A 262 12.34 35.42 -11.09
C ASP A 262 12.07 34.65 -12.39
N VAL A 263 10.98 34.98 -13.10
CA VAL A 263 10.93 34.84 -14.56
C VAL A 263 10.00 35.91 -15.13
N PRO A 264 10.44 36.83 -16.01
CA PRO A 264 9.57 37.82 -16.63
C PRO A 264 8.66 37.16 -17.68
N VAL A 265 7.35 37.40 -17.54
CA VAL A 265 6.30 36.89 -18.44
C VAL A 265 6.27 37.72 -19.73
N VAL A 266 6.66 37.10 -20.85
CA VAL A 266 6.47 37.65 -22.20
C VAL A 266 4.98 37.59 -22.56
N LYS A 267 4.32 38.75 -22.69
CA LYS A 267 2.95 38.85 -23.22
C LYS A 267 2.95 38.65 -24.74
N LYS A 268 2.18 37.69 -25.23
CA LYS A 268 1.80 37.58 -26.66
C LYS A 268 0.77 38.67 -26.98
N ASP A 269 1.10 39.54 -27.93
CA ASP A 269 0.20 40.59 -28.44
C ASP A 269 -0.88 39.95 -29.32
N VAL A 270 -2.16 40.17 -28.99
CA VAL A 270 -3.33 39.63 -29.70
C VAL A 270 -3.98 40.77 -30.46
N ARG A 271 -3.35 41.22 -31.55
CA ARG A 271 -3.98 42.13 -32.50
C ARG A 271 -3.97 41.53 -33.91
N PRO A 272 -5.12 41.43 -34.58
CA PRO A 272 -5.17 41.01 -35.98
C PRO A 272 -4.54 42.12 -36.83
N ARG A 273 -3.47 41.78 -37.55
CA ARG A 273 -2.82 42.70 -38.49
C ARG A 273 -3.62 42.63 -39.80
N ALA A 274 -4.17 43.76 -40.23
CA ALA A 274 -4.73 43.88 -41.57
C ALA A 274 -3.58 43.80 -42.59
N GLU A 275 -3.60 42.78 -43.45
CA GLU A 275 -2.71 42.71 -44.61
C GLU A 275 -3.29 43.61 -45.70
N VAL A 276 -2.51 44.58 -46.15
CA VAL A 276 -2.82 45.42 -47.31
C VAL A 276 -2.15 44.77 -48.52
N ASN A 277 -2.97 44.30 -49.46
CA ASN A 277 -2.50 43.86 -50.78
C ASN A 277 -2.00 45.07 -51.58
N VAL A 278 -0.73 45.02 -52.01
CA VAL A 278 -0.17 45.77 -53.13
C VAL A 278 0.70 44.82 -53.94
#